data_AF-A0ABD3AWF2-F1
#
_entry.id   AF-A0ABD3AWF2-F1
#
_cell.length_a   1.000
_cell.length_b   1.000
_cell.length_c   1.000
_cell.angle_alpha   90.00
_cell.angle_beta   90.00
_cell.angle_gamma   90.00
#
_symmetry.space_group_name_H-M   'P 1'
#
loop_
_entity.id
_entity.type
_entity.pdbx_description
1 polymer ?
#
loop_
_entity_poly.entity_id
_entity_poly.type
_entity_poly.pdbx_seq_one_letter_code
_entity_poly.pdbx_strand_id
1 'polypeptide(L)'
;MKNLQTILNDNKLEYISVTTSVSIKVLQYTIPPSDAAFTKDALSHRLPKVVDFLKNVASYVLMVNVYPYDDYVADPVNNRLDFMLFATNKMVLIDGNLNYTNLFDTTQDAFYGATERALAPDVYLAVSQTGFLLLGMEMLQLQLLHLLTAIIL
;
A
#
# COMPACT_ATOMS: atom_id res chain seq x y z
N MET A 1 13.87 16.42 3.29
CA MET A 1 14.49 15.73 2.13
C MET A 1 15.69 16.52 1.61
N LYS A 2 15.50 17.73 1.02
CA LYS A 2 16.60 18.55 0.46
C LYS A 2 17.80 18.76 1.40
N ASN A 3 17.56 19.27 2.62
CA ASN A 3 18.65 19.51 3.57
C ASN A 3 19.42 18.22 3.92
N LEU A 4 18.73 17.08 4.03
CA LEU A 4 19.38 15.80 4.31
C LEU A 4 20.25 15.37 3.13
N GLN A 5 19.76 15.53 1.89
CA GLN A 5 20.57 15.25 0.71
C GLN A 5 21.82 16.13 0.64
N THR A 6 21.69 17.43 0.92
CA THR A 6 22.83 18.35 0.96
C THR A 6 23.88 17.87 1.96
N ILE A 7 23.47 17.53 3.19
CA ILE A 7 24.38 17.01 4.22
C ILE A 7 25.07 15.72 3.76
N LEU A 8 24.33 14.79 3.13
CA LEU A 8 24.92 13.54 2.63
C LEU A 8 25.94 13.79 1.52
N ASN A 9 25.65 14.68 0.58
CA ASN A 9 26.57 15.06 -0.49
C ASN A 9 27.83 15.74 0.06
N ASP A 10 27.67 16.69 1.00
CA ASP A 10 28.80 17.41 1.62
C ASP A 10 29.76 16.45 2.37
N ASN A 11 29.24 15.33 2.87
CA ASN A 11 30.00 14.30 3.57
C ASN A 11 30.42 13.12 2.67
N LYS A 12 30.19 13.19 1.35
CA LYS A 12 30.51 12.12 0.38
C LYS A 12 29.80 10.78 0.68
N LEU A 13 28.57 10.87 1.17
CA LEU A 13 27.70 9.73 1.53
C LEU A 13 26.59 9.52 0.48
N GLU A 14 26.90 9.76 -0.80
CA GLU A 14 25.94 9.72 -1.93
C GLU A 14 25.32 8.32 -2.13
N TYR A 15 25.94 7.27 -1.59
CA TYR A 15 25.39 5.91 -1.58
C TYR A 15 24.21 5.74 -0.62
N ILE A 16 23.94 6.70 0.27
CA ILE A 16 22.76 6.71 1.14
C ILE A 16 21.64 7.48 0.43
N SER A 17 20.59 6.77 0.03
CA SER A 17 19.45 7.37 -0.66
C SER A 17 18.48 8.03 0.31
N VAL A 18 18.09 9.29 0.03
CA VAL A 18 16.99 9.96 0.73
C VAL A 18 15.67 9.60 0.06
N THR A 19 14.72 9.12 0.86
CA THR A 19 13.34 8.89 0.42
C THR A 19 12.35 9.26 1.53
N THR A 20 11.06 9.03 1.30
CA THR A 20 9.98 9.18 2.26
C THR A 20 9.02 8.01 2.13
N SER A 21 8.28 7.75 3.21
CA SER A 21 7.28 6.69 3.28
C SER A 21 5.88 7.28 3.28
N VAL A 22 4.97 6.68 2.51
CA VAL A 22 3.57 7.10 2.41
C VAL A 22 2.62 5.99 2.86
N SER A 23 1.56 6.38 3.56
CA SER A 23 0.46 5.50 3.96
C SER A 23 -0.50 5.24 2.82
N ILE A 24 -1.18 4.10 2.81
CA ILE A 24 -2.29 3.77 1.91
C ILE A 24 -3.36 4.87 1.81
N LYS A 25 -3.51 5.72 2.82
CA LYS A 25 -4.44 6.87 2.82
C LYS A 25 -4.18 7.90 1.71
N VAL A 26 -3.04 7.85 1.02
CA VAL A 26 -2.81 8.68 -0.16
C VAL A 26 -3.60 8.19 -1.37
N LEU A 27 -4.06 6.93 -1.38
CA LEU A 27 -4.91 6.34 -2.39
C LEU A 27 -6.39 6.62 -2.08
N GLN A 28 -7.17 6.88 -3.13
CA GLN A 28 -8.61 7.03 -3.07
C GLN A 28 -9.35 5.70 -3.25
N TYR A 29 -8.82 4.84 -4.11
CA TYR A 29 -9.33 3.50 -4.41
C TYR A 29 -8.15 2.53 -4.46
N THR A 30 -8.31 1.33 -3.90
CA THR A 30 -7.30 0.27 -3.92
C THR A 30 -7.74 -0.97 -4.70
N ILE A 31 -9.05 -1.13 -4.94
CA ILE A 31 -9.62 -2.30 -5.61
C ILE A 31 -10.61 -1.84 -6.69
N PRO A 32 -10.48 -2.33 -7.96
CA PRO A 32 -9.35 -3.10 -8.45
C PRO A 32 -8.06 -2.23 -8.58
N PRO A 33 -6.86 -2.84 -8.51
CA PRO A 33 -5.59 -2.12 -8.64
C PRO A 33 -5.47 -1.24 -9.90
N SER A 34 -6.01 -1.69 -11.04
CA SER A 34 -6.04 -0.95 -12.31
C SER A 34 -6.69 0.42 -12.16
N ASP A 35 -7.69 0.54 -11.29
CA ASP A 35 -8.50 1.74 -11.11
C ASP A 35 -7.98 2.61 -9.96
N ALA A 36 -6.90 2.18 -9.31
CA ALA A 36 -6.32 2.90 -8.20
C ALA A 36 -5.84 4.29 -8.59
N ALA A 37 -6.16 5.27 -7.74
CA ALA A 37 -5.81 6.67 -7.97
C ALA A 37 -5.41 7.31 -6.66
N PHE A 38 -4.47 8.26 -6.72
CA PHE A 38 -4.18 9.11 -5.57
C PHE A 38 -5.34 10.07 -5.29
N THR A 39 -5.54 10.40 -4.02
CA THR A 39 -6.48 11.44 -3.62
C THR A 39 -6.06 12.80 -4.19
N LYS A 40 -7.04 13.69 -4.39
CA LYS A 40 -6.79 15.06 -4.85
C LYS A 40 -5.85 15.82 -3.92
N ASP A 41 -5.97 15.61 -2.61
CA ASP A 41 -5.08 16.24 -1.61
C ASP A 41 -3.62 15.79 -1.80
N ALA A 42 -3.40 14.49 -1.97
CA ALA A 42 -2.07 13.93 -2.17
C ALA A 42 -1.40 14.49 -3.45
N LEU A 43 -2.17 14.60 -4.54
CA LEU A 43 -1.68 15.15 -5.82
C LEU A 43 -1.48 16.66 -5.80
N SER A 44 -2.33 17.42 -5.14
CA SER A 44 -2.29 18.88 -5.22
C SER A 44 -1.14 19.52 -4.44
N HIS A 45 -0.64 18.87 -3.38
CA HIS A 45 0.28 19.54 -2.45
C HIS A 45 1.61 18.84 -2.24
N ARG A 46 1.65 17.50 -2.29
CA ARG A 46 2.76 16.73 -1.69
C ARG A 46 3.45 15.78 -2.67
N LEU A 47 2.71 14.82 -3.24
CA LEU A 47 3.32 13.69 -3.96
C LEU A 47 4.13 14.12 -5.20
N PRO A 48 3.66 15.02 -6.08
CA PRO A 48 4.46 15.45 -7.23
C PRO A 48 5.80 16.05 -6.82
N LYS A 49 5.83 16.90 -5.77
CA LYS A 49 7.07 17.51 -5.27
C LYS A 49 8.05 16.49 -4.68
N VAL A 50 7.52 15.44 -4.04
CA VAL A 50 8.32 14.32 -3.54
C VAL A 50 8.93 13.57 -4.71
N VAL A 51 8.13 13.23 -5.72
CA VAL A 51 8.60 12.50 -6.90
C VAL A 51 9.64 13.31 -7.69
N ASP A 52 9.41 14.61 -7.90
CA ASP A 52 10.38 15.50 -8.52
C ASP A 52 11.69 15.52 -7.74
N PHE A 53 11.63 15.55 -6.40
CA PHE A 53 12.84 15.46 -5.58
C PHE A 53 13.57 14.12 -5.79
N LEU A 54 12.85 12.99 -5.74
CA LEU A 54 13.43 11.64 -5.88
C LEU A 54 14.14 11.44 -7.22
N LYS A 55 13.57 11.98 -8.31
CA LYS A 55 14.18 12.00 -9.63
C LYS A 55 15.46 12.85 -9.67
N ASN A 56 15.39 14.06 -9.12
CA ASN A 56 16.53 14.99 -9.12
C ASN A 56 17.76 14.47 -8.36
N VAL A 57 17.55 13.61 -7.34
CA VAL A 57 18.64 13.02 -6.54
C VAL A 57 18.99 11.60 -6.97
N ALA A 58 18.42 11.12 -8.09
CA ALA A 58 18.60 9.77 -8.62
C ALA A 58 18.29 8.63 -7.62
N SER A 59 17.43 8.89 -6.63
CA SER A 59 16.97 7.88 -5.66
C SER A 59 15.90 6.98 -6.28
N TYR A 60 14.99 7.57 -7.07
CA TYR A 60 13.88 6.92 -7.79
C TYR A 60 12.94 6.02 -6.96
N VAL A 61 13.18 5.80 -5.67
CA VAL A 61 12.37 4.92 -4.81
C VAL A 61 11.44 5.74 -3.95
N LEU A 62 10.13 5.50 -4.04
CA LEU A 62 9.13 5.94 -3.07
C LEU A 62 8.77 4.76 -2.16
N MET A 63 8.84 4.97 -0.85
CA MET A 63 8.45 3.93 0.09
C MET A 63 6.94 3.97 0.36
N VAL A 64 6.30 2.80 0.39
CA VAL A 64 4.87 2.65 0.63
C VAL A 64 4.61 1.72 1.81
N ASN A 65 3.59 2.04 2.60
CA ASN A 65 3.14 1.20 3.70
C ASN A 65 1.95 0.37 3.22
N VAL A 66 2.13 -0.95 3.22
CA VAL A 66 1.15 -1.93 2.74
C VAL A 66 0.69 -2.77 3.92
N TYR A 67 -0.53 -2.52 4.38
CA TYR A 67 -1.15 -3.25 5.48
C TYR A 67 -2.43 -3.91 4.99
N PRO A 68 -2.39 -5.19 4.55
CA PRO A 68 -3.58 -5.93 4.11
C PRO A 68 -4.73 -5.94 5.12
N TYR A 69 -4.40 -5.80 6.42
CA TYR A 69 -5.38 -5.63 7.48
C TYR A 69 -6.27 -4.39 7.29
N ASP A 70 -5.70 -3.27 6.87
CA ASP A 70 -6.44 -2.01 6.67
C ASP A 70 -7.49 -2.18 5.56
N ASP A 71 -7.13 -2.84 4.46
CA ASP A 71 -8.06 -3.18 3.37
C ASP A 71 -9.13 -4.19 3.84
N TYR A 72 -8.74 -5.20 4.64
CA TYR A 72 -9.68 -6.15 5.23
C TYR A 72 -10.71 -5.49 6.15
N VAL A 73 -10.30 -4.62 7.08
CA VAL A 73 -11.25 -3.97 8.00
C VAL A 73 -12.10 -2.90 7.33
N ALA A 74 -11.64 -2.32 6.22
CA ALA A 74 -12.41 -1.36 5.44
C ALA A 74 -13.60 -2.03 4.73
N ASP A 75 -13.44 -3.28 4.26
CA ASP A 75 -14.50 -4.05 3.61
C ASP A 75 -14.37 -5.57 3.88
N PRO A 76 -14.70 -6.04 5.10
CA PRO A 76 -14.50 -7.44 5.47
C PRO A 76 -15.45 -8.41 4.74
N VAL A 77 -16.47 -7.88 4.05
CA VAL A 77 -17.43 -8.68 3.27
C VAL A 77 -16.80 -9.09 1.95
N ASN A 78 -16.16 -8.16 1.24
CA ASN A 78 -15.53 -8.46 -0.05
C ASN A 78 -14.05 -8.88 0.10
N ASN A 79 -13.35 -8.34 1.10
CA ASN A 79 -11.97 -8.70 1.40
C ASN A 79 -11.95 -9.84 2.41
N ARG A 80 -11.94 -11.08 1.91
CA ARG A 80 -11.99 -12.28 2.75
C ARG A 80 -10.76 -12.41 3.67
N LEU A 81 -10.95 -12.99 4.85
CA LEU A 81 -9.88 -13.23 5.81
C LEU A 81 -8.76 -14.12 5.25
N ASP A 82 -9.10 -15.17 4.49
CA ASP A 82 -8.10 -16.07 3.90
C ASP A 82 -7.31 -15.41 2.76
N PHE A 83 -7.89 -14.43 2.07
CA PHE A 83 -7.23 -13.57 1.08
C PHE A 83 -6.24 -12.60 1.74
N MET A 84 -6.58 -12.07 2.90
CA MET A 84 -5.69 -11.20 3.70
C MET A 84 -4.52 -11.97 4.33
N LEU A 85 -4.76 -13.20 4.80
CA LEU A 85 -3.78 -14.03 5.52
C LEU A 85 -2.87 -14.87 4.61
N PHE A 86 -2.91 -14.70 3.29
CA PHE A 86 -2.20 -15.56 2.32
C PHE A 86 -2.56 -17.05 2.46
N ALA A 87 -3.77 -17.36 2.91
CA ALA A 87 -4.21 -18.71 3.25
C ALA A 87 -5.05 -19.37 2.14
N THR A 88 -5.09 -18.77 0.94
CA THR A 88 -5.81 -19.30 -0.22
C THR A 88 -4.94 -19.25 -1.47
N ASN A 89 -5.04 -20.28 -2.30
CA ASN A 89 -4.47 -20.32 -3.65
C ASN A 89 -5.54 -20.08 -4.73
N LYS A 90 -6.79 -19.82 -4.33
CA LYS A 90 -7.86 -19.50 -5.27
C LYS A 90 -7.69 -18.07 -5.75
N MET A 91 -8.03 -17.83 -7.01
CA MET A 91 -8.19 -16.47 -7.53
C MET A 91 -9.37 -15.83 -6.80
N VAL A 92 -9.11 -14.76 -6.06
CA VAL A 92 -10.13 -14.05 -5.28
C VAL A 92 -10.56 -12.77 -6.00
N LEU A 93 -9.61 -12.07 -6.60
CA LEU A 93 -9.85 -10.86 -7.38
C LEU A 93 -9.24 -11.02 -8.78
N ILE A 94 -10.01 -10.66 -9.80
CA ILE A 94 -9.58 -10.62 -11.20
C ILE A 94 -9.63 -9.16 -11.65
N ASP A 95 -8.51 -8.68 -12.17
CA ASP A 95 -8.36 -7.32 -12.68
C ASP A 95 -7.76 -7.35 -14.09
N GLY A 96 -8.60 -7.25 -15.10
CA GLY A 96 -8.21 -7.47 -16.49
C GLY A 96 -7.61 -8.87 -16.68
N ASN A 97 -6.30 -8.91 -16.93
CA ASN A 97 -5.53 -10.15 -17.11
C ASN A 97 -4.74 -10.57 -15.85
N LEU A 98 -4.82 -9.80 -14.77
CA LEU A 98 -4.16 -10.09 -13.50
C LEU A 98 -5.10 -10.82 -12.57
N ASN A 99 -4.58 -11.84 -11.88
CA ASN A 99 -5.31 -12.64 -10.91
C ASN A 99 -4.62 -12.54 -9.56
N TYR A 100 -5.33 -12.06 -8.55
CA TYR A 100 -4.80 -11.88 -7.21
C TYR A 100 -5.26 -13.01 -6.29
N THR A 101 -4.29 -13.57 -5.57
CA THR A 101 -4.49 -14.60 -4.54
C THR A 101 -4.24 -14.09 -3.12
N ASN A 102 -3.78 -12.84 -2.97
CA ASN A 102 -3.68 -12.16 -1.69
C ASN A 102 -3.93 -10.64 -1.79
N LEU A 103 -4.34 -10.03 -0.66
CA LEU A 103 -4.57 -8.58 -0.57
C LEU A 103 -3.28 -7.76 -0.65
N PHE A 104 -2.14 -8.30 -0.24
CA PHE A 104 -0.88 -7.55 -0.24
C PHE A 104 -0.47 -7.16 -1.67
N ASP A 105 -0.49 -8.11 -2.60
CA ASP A 105 -0.19 -7.88 -4.02
C ASP A 105 -1.21 -6.92 -4.63
N THR A 106 -2.48 -7.06 -4.24
CA THR A 106 -3.56 -6.15 -4.67
C THR A 106 -3.23 -4.71 -4.27
N THR A 107 -2.91 -4.47 -3.00
CA THR A 107 -2.62 -3.13 -2.48
C THR A 107 -1.28 -2.60 -3.00
N GLN A 108 -0.28 -3.45 -3.19
CA GLN A 108 0.98 -3.06 -3.80
C GLN A 108 0.79 -2.61 -5.25
N ASP A 109 0.02 -3.35 -6.05
CA ASP A 109 -0.28 -2.99 -7.43
C ASP A 109 -1.18 -1.76 -7.52
N ALA A 110 -2.04 -1.52 -6.53
CA ALA A 110 -2.81 -0.28 -6.46
C ALA A 110 -1.90 0.96 -6.35
N PHE A 111 -0.81 0.87 -5.59
CA PHE A 111 0.19 1.95 -5.59
C PHE A 111 0.88 2.10 -6.94
N TYR A 112 1.21 0.99 -7.63
CA TYR A 112 1.80 1.03 -8.96
C TYR A 112 0.84 1.68 -9.97
N GLY A 113 -0.41 1.20 -10.05
CA GLY A 113 -1.43 1.74 -10.94
C GLY A 113 -1.69 3.24 -10.72
N ALA A 114 -1.75 3.68 -9.47
CA ALA A 114 -1.89 5.10 -9.16
C ALA A 114 -0.65 5.93 -9.54
N THR A 115 0.55 5.37 -9.35
CA THR A 115 1.83 6.02 -9.68
C THR A 115 2.01 6.18 -11.18
N GLU A 116 1.79 5.12 -11.95
CA GLU A 116 1.84 5.13 -13.42
C GLU A 116 0.86 6.15 -14.00
N ARG A 117 -0.34 6.25 -13.43
CA ARG A 117 -1.38 7.17 -13.88
C ARG A 117 -1.06 8.65 -13.61
N ALA A 118 -0.43 8.97 -12.49
CA ALA A 118 -0.42 10.36 -11.99
C ALA A 118 0.96 10.97 -11.72
N LEU A 119 2.01 10.17 -11.48
CA LEU A 119 3.29 10.67 -10.94
C LEU A 119 4.53 10.35 -11.79
N ALA A 120 4.37 9.52 -12.83
CA ALA A 120 5.35 9.03 -13.81
C ALA A 120 5.78 7.57 -13.59
N PRO A 121 6.03 6.83 -14.67
CA PRO A 121 6.37 5.40 -14.62
C PRO A 121 7.77 5.11 -14.05
N ASP A 122 8.65 6.11 -13.96
CA ASP A 122 10.07 5.90 -13.61
C ASP A 122 10.35 5.88 -12.10
N VAL A 123 9.32 5.88 -11.25
CA VAL A 123 9.46 5.80 -9.79
C VAL A 123 9.22 4.36 -9.35
N TYR A 124 10.25 3.75 -8.75
CA TYR A 124 10.14 2.44 -8.13
C TYR A 124 9.44 2.54 -6.78
N LEU A 125 8.70 1.50 -6.42
CA LEU A 125 8.06 1.39 -5.12
C LEU A 125 8.77 0.36 -4.26
N ALA A 126 9.01 0.69 -3.00
CA ALA A 126 9.50 -0.25 -2.01
C ALA A 126 8.55 -0.30 -0.81
N VAL A 127 8.22 -1.50 -0.34
CA VAL A 127 7.39 -1.64 0.86
C VAL A 127 8.24 -1.33 2.08
N SER A 128 7.95 -0.22 2.77
CA SER A 128 8.66 0.15 4.01
C SER A 128 8.05 -0.46 5.25
N GLN A 129 6.75 -0.76 5.22
CA GLN A 129 6.05 -1.30 6.37
C GLN A 129 4.94 -2.24 5.91
N THR A 130 4.83 -3.36 6.63
CA THR A 130 3.71 -4.29 6.58
C THR A 130 3.65 -5.02 7.91
N GLY A 131 2.49 -5.55 8.25
CA GLY A 131 2.32 -6.30 9.49
C GLY A 131 0.87 -6.58 9.82
N PHE A 132 0.69 -7.35 10.89
CA PHE A 132 -0.60 -7.72 11.44
C PHE A 132 -0.48 -7.85 12.97
N LEU A 133 -1.47 -7.36 13.72
CA LEU A 133 -1.47 -7.48 15.18
C LEU A 133 -2.06 -8.83 15.61
N LEU A 134 -1.31 -9.61 16.39
CA LEU A 134 -1.77 -10.90 16.96
C LEU A 134 -3.05 -10.77 17.80
N LEU A 135 -3.20 -9.70 18.59
CA LEU A 135 -4.43 -9.39 19.33
C LEU A 135 -5.63 -9.13 18.41
N GLY A 136 -5.39 -8.70 17.17
CA GLY A 136 -6.41 -8.59 16.14
C GLY A 136 -6.98 -9.96 15.74
N MET A 137 -6.19 -11.03 15.81
CA MET A 137 -6.69 -12.39 15.54
C MET A 137 -7.69 -12.85 16.60
N GLU A 138 -7.42 -12.56 17.89
CA GLU A 138 -8.34 -12.90 18.99
C GLU A 138 -9.67 -12.14 18.87
N MET A 139 -9.61 -10.85 18.51
CA MET A 139 -10.81 -10.04 18.24
C MET A 139 -11.63 -10.58 17.06
N LEU A 140 -10.97 -11.07 16.01
CA LEU A 140 -11.64 -11.69 14.85
C LEU A 140 -12.28 -13.03 15.21
N GLN A 141 -11.60 -13.87 16.01
CA GLN A 141 -12.20 -15.10 16.54
C GLN A 141 -13.41 -14.79 17.43
N LEU A 142 -13.34 -13.76 18.28
CA LEU A 142 -14.45 -13.31 19.11
C LEU A 142 -15.62 -12.81 18.25
N GLN A 143 -15.40 -12.04 17.19
CA GLN A 143 -16.47 -11.60 16.30
C GLN A 143 -17.14 -12.78 15.57
N LEU A 144 -16.36 -13.74 15.08
CA LEU A 144 -16.87 -14.97 14.46
C LEU A 144 -17.69 -15.81 15.46
N LEU A 145 -17.23 -15.91 16.71
CA LEU A 145 -17.95 -16.61 17.77
C LEU A 145 -19.29 -15.93 18.10
N HIS A 146 -19.32 -14.59 18.17
CA HIS A 146 -20.56 -13.84 18.40
C HIS A 146 -21.53 -13.92 17.21
N LEU A 147 -21.05 -13.97 15.97
CA LEU A 147 -21.90 -14.19 14.80
C LEU A 147 -22.48 -15.60 14.78
N LEU A 148 -21.69 -16.62 15.16
CA LEU A 148 -22.17 -18.00 15.24
C LEU A 148 -23.22 -18.19 16.36
N THR A 149 -23.07 -17.52 17.50
CA THR A 149 -24.09 -17.60 18.57
C THR A 149 -25.37 -16.83 18.24
N ALA A 150 -25.29 -15.73 17.48
CA ALA A 150 -26.45 -14.98 17.03
C ALA A 150 -27.30 -15.69 15.96
N ILE A 151 -26.76 -16.71 15.27
CA ILE A 151 -27.48 -17.51 14.26
C ILE A 151 -28.20 -18.71 14.89
N ILE A 152 -27.85 -19.08 16.14
CA ILE A 152 -28.38 -20.27 16.84
C ILE A 152 -29.52 -19.89 17.83
N LEU A 153 -29.89 -18.60 17.92
CA LEU A 153 -31.02 -18.07 18.71
C LEU A 153 -32.07 -17.47 17.77
#